data_AF-A0A6V7JW19-F1
#
_entry.id   AF-A0A6V7JW19-F1
#
_cell.length_a   1.000
_cell.length_b   1.000
_cell.length_c   1.000
_cell.angle_alpha   90.00
_cell.angle_beta   90.00
_cell.angle_gamma   90.00
#
_symmetry.space_group_name_H-M   'P 1'
#
loop_
_entity.id
_entity.type
_entity.pdbx_description
1 polymer ?
#
loop_
_entity_poly.entity_id
_entity_poly.type
_entity_poly.pdbx_seq_one_letter_code
_entity_poly.pdbx_strand_id
1 'polypeptide(L)'
;AFLKGETQIMADEAFHNAIQHYYDVFLTSDRTVRMMNGGGLSLYDFREVFRINIHKRVRSLPEYEGVSKETVMKSWQAKFECIFKGTGDEDTKRPSKMQQQTFNSEAILTKEQLYDMFQQILGIKKFEHQLLFNALLLDSADEQAAAIRRELDGRVARVNEMEK
;
A
#
# COMPACT_ATOMS: atom_id res chain seq x y z
N ALA A 1 -14.05 -8.45 -2.62
CA ALA A 1 -14.65 -7.20 -2.14
C ALA A 1 -15.61 -6.61 -3.18
N PHE A 2 -15.24 -5.57 -3.94
CA PHE A 2 -16.21 -4.78 -4.73
C PHE A 2 -17.01 -5.59 -5.76
N LEU A 3 -16.35 -6.33 -6.66
CA LEU A 3 -17.03 -7.13 -7.70
C LEU A 3 -17.88 -8.27 -7.12
N LYS A 4 -17.62 -8.68 -5.87
CA LYS A 4 -18.41 -9.70 -5.16
C LYS A 4 -19.60 -9.10 -4.41
N GLY A 5 -19.79 -7.77 -4.45
CA GLY A 5 -20.85 -7.08 -3.72
C GLY A 5 -20.59 -6.93 -2.22
N GLU A 6 -19.37 -7.20 -1.75
CA GLU A 6 -19.04 -7.18 -0.32
C GLU A 6 -18.71 -5.76 0.20
N THR A 7 -18.82 -4.73 -0.65
CA THR A 7 -18.49 -3.34 -0.30
C THR A 7 -19.72 -2.45 -0.31
N GLN A 8 -19.75 -1.44 0.56
CA GLN A 8 -20.80 -0.41 0.59
C GLN A 8 -20.65 0.68 -0.49
N ILE A 9 -19.79 0.48 -1.48
CA ILE A 9 -19.51 1.49 -2.51
C ILE A 9 -20.66 1.49 -3.52
N MET A 10 -21.46 2.56 -3.52
CA MET A 10 -22.54 2.74 -4.49
C MET A 10 -21.99 2.98 -5.90
N ALA A 11 -22.34 2.10 -6.83
CA ALA A 11 -21.88 2.11 -8.21
C ALA A 11 -23.04 1.94 -9.18
N ASP A 12 -23.03 2.72 -10.26
CA ASP A 12 -23.88 2.46 -11.42
C ASP A 12 -23.30 1.29 -12.24
N GLU A 13 -24.12 0.76 -13.16
CA GLU A 13 -23.74 -0.37 -14.01
C GLU A 13 -22.53 -0.04 -14.90
N ALA A 14 -22.43 1.20 -15.39
CA ALA A 14 -21.33 1.62 -16.24
C ALA A 14 -19.98 1.58 -15.51
N PHE A 15 -19.93 2.03 -14.25
CA PHE A 15 -18.75 1.95 -13.41
C PHE A 15 -18.44 0.50 -13.01
N HIS A 16 -19.45 -0.29 -12.67
CA HIS A 16 -19.27 -1.70 -12.37
C HIS A 16 -18.62 -2.44 -13.56
N ASN A 17 -19.13 -2.21 -14.77
CA ASN A 17 -18.58 -2.75 -16.02
C ASN A 17 -17.17 -2.24 -16.31
N ALA A 18 -16.80 -1.03 -15.88
CA ALA A 18 -15.45 -0.50 -15.97
C ALA A 18 -14.48 -1.23 -15.03
N ILE A 19 -14.89 -1.50 -13.79
CA ILE A 19 -14.09 -2.25 -12.83
C ILE A 19 -13.95 -3.72 -13.27
N GLN A 20 -15.04 -4.35 -13.71
CA GLN A 20 -15.04 -5.73 -14.16
C GLN A 20 -14.07 -5.92 -15.34
N HIS A 21 -14.15 -5.07 -16.36
CA HIS A 21 -13.23 -5.13 -17.48
C HIS A 21 -11.78 -4.83 -17.08
N TYR A 22 -11.53 -3.89 -16.18
CA TYR A 22 -10.18 -3.64 -15.67
C TYR A 22 -9.61 -4.88 -14.95
N TYR A 23 -10.44 -5.59 -14.19
CA TYR A 23 -10.06 -6.84 -13.55
C TYR A 23 -9.77 -7.95 -14.58
N ASP A 24 -10.70 -8.22 -15.49
CA ASP A 24 -10.62 -9.32 -16.45
C ASP A 24 -9.53 -9.15 -17.52
N VAL A 25 -9.24 -7.90 -17.92
CA VAL A 25 -8.31 -7.63 -19.02
C VAL A 25 -6.91 -7.27 -18.51
N PHE A 26 -6.82 -6.51 -17.41
CA PHE A 26 -5.54 -6.01 -16.93
C PHE A 26 -5.03 -6.74 -15.69
N LEU A 27 -5.82 -6.82 -14.61
CA LEU A 27 -5.36 -7.39 -13.34
C LEU A 27 -5.11 -8.89 -13.40
N THR A 28 -5.91 -9.62 -14.17
CA THR A 28 -5.79 -11.08 -14.34
C THR A 28 -4.87 -11.49 -15.50
N SER A 29 -4.32 -10.53 -16.25
CA SER A 29 -3.43 -10.82 -17.37
C SER A 29 -2.09 -11.40 -16.90
N ASP A 30 -1.71 -12.54 -17.45
CA ASP A 30 -0.40 -13.18 -17.22
C ASP A 30 0.78 -12.22 -17.45
N ARG A 31 0.65 -11.31 -18.42
CA ARG A 31 1.69 -10.31 -18.70
C ARG A 31 1.83 -9.34 -17.54
N THR A 32 0.73 -8.81 -17.02
CA THR A 32 0.72 -7.90 -15.87
C THR A 32 1.29 -8.58 -14.64
N VAL A 33 0.89 -9.84 -14.37
CA VAL A 33 1.41 -10.64 -13.25
C VAL A 33 2.92 -10.83 -13.36
N ARG A 34 3.44 -11.19 -14.54
CA ARG A 34 4.89 -11.33 -14.76
C ARG A 34 5.65 -10.01 -14.57
N MET A 35 5.12 -8.90 -15.10
CA MET A 35 5.74 -7.58 -14.94
C MET A 35 5.76 -7.13 -13.47
N MET A 36 4.68 -7.37 -12.74
CA MET A 36 4.59 -7.06 -11.30
C MET A 36 5.58 -7.89 -10.49
N ASN A 37 5.64 -9.21 -10.71
CA ASN A 37 6.58 -10.09 -10.00
C ASN A 37 8.05 -9.78 -10.31
N GLY A 38 8.33 -9.24 -11.50
CA GLY A 38 9.64 -8.73 -11.87
C GLY A 38 9.96 -7.32 -11.35
N GLY A 39 9.07 -6.69 -10.57
CA GLY A 39 9.25 -5.33 -10.05
C GLY A 39 9.09 -4.22 -11.11
N GLY A 40 8.54 -4.53 -12.28
CA GLY A 40 8.39 -3.60 -13.40
C GLY A 40 7.11 -2.74 -13.34
N LEU A 41 6.31 -2.86 -12.28
CA LEU A 41 5.10 -2.06 -12.07
C LEU A 41 4.98 -1.63 -10.60
N SER A 42 4.60 -0.39 -10.40
CA SER A 42 4.27 0.22 -9.12
C SER A 42 2.76 0.34 -8.94
N LEU A 43 2.29 0.63 -7.72
CA LEU A 43 0.88 0.93 -7.47
C LEU A 43 0.36 2.14 -8.28
N TYR A 44 1.25 3.10 -8.59
CA TYR A 44 0.93 4.24 -9.44
C TYR A 44 0.57 3.79 -10.86
N ASP A 45 1.32 2.84 -11.43
CA ASP A 45 1.06 2.33 -12.78
C ASP A 45 -0.32 1.70 -12.89
N PHE A 46 -0.75 0.94 -11.88
CA PHE A 46 -2.10 0.35 -11.84
C PHE A 46 -3.19 1.45 -11.84
N ARG A 47 -3.00 2.51 -11.06
CA ARG A 47 -3.93 3.65 -11.00
C ARG A 47 -4.01 4.37 -12.35
N GLU A 48 -2.86 4.57 -12.99
CA GLU A 48 -2.79 5.27 -14.26
C GLU A 48 -3.43 4.45 -15.39
N VAL A 49 -3.21 3.13 -15.41
CA VAL A 49 -3.89 2.24 -16.36
C VAL A 49 -5.41 2.29 -16.18
N PHE A 50 -5.92 2.28 -14.95
CA PHE A 50 -7.35 2.43 -14.71
C PHE A 50 -7.86 3.79 -15.21
N ARG A 51 -7.16 4.89 -14.88
CA ARG A 51 -7.49 6.26 -15.32
C ARG A 51 -7.61 6.34 -16.85
N ILE A 52 -6.62 5.82 -17.58
CA ILE A 52 -6.61 5.84 -19.05
C ILE A 52 -7.78 5.02 -19.61
N ASN A 53 -8.08 3.86 -19.01
CA ASN A 53 -9.19 3.00 -19.43
C ASN A 53 -10.54 3.71 -19.27
N ILE A 54 -10.81 4.31 -18.11
CA ILE A 54 -12.09 4.95 -17.86
C ILE A 54 -12.25 6.25 -18.65
N HIS A 55 -11.17 6.98 -18.96
CA HIS A 55 -11.25 8.20 -19.76
C HIS A 55 -11.90 7.95 -21.13
N LYS A 56 -11.51 6.85 -21.81
CA LYS A 56 -12.11 6.46 -23.10
C LYS A 56 -13.58 6.08 -22.95
N ARG A 57 -13.93 5.37 -21.89
CA ARG A 57 -15.31 4.92 -21.61
C ARG A 57 -16.23 6.10 -21.30
N VAL A 58 -15.83 6.98 -20.38
CA VAL A 58 -16.62 8.15 -19.97
C VAL A 58 -16.92 9.05 -21.16
N ARG A 59 -15.94 9.27 -22.05
CA ARG A 59 -16.14 10.04 -23.29
C ARG A 59 -17.21 9.43 -24.21
N SER A 60 -17.37 8.11 -24.17
CA SER A 60 -18.31 7.36 -25.02
C SER A 60 -19.68 7.14 -24.37
N LEU A 61 -19.84 7.49 -23.09
CA LEU A 61 -21.15 7.39 -22.43
C LEU A 61 -22.16 8.35 -23.08
N PRO A 62 -23.46 8.10 -22.99
CA PRO A 62 -24.48 9.10 -23.30
C PRO A 62 -24.33 10.36 -22.44
N GLU A 63 -24.80 11.50 -22.94
CA GLU A 63 -24.95 12.69 -22.11
C GLU A 63 -26.13 12.49 -21.17
N TYR A 64 -25.97 12.93 -19.92
CA TYR A 64 -27.03 12.89 -18.92
C TYR A 64 -27.28 14.32 -18.45
N GLU A 65 -28.55 14.69 -18.31
CA GLU A 65 -28.95 16.04 -17.96
C GLU A 65 -28.38 16.44 -16.60
N GLY A 66 -27.63 17.55 -16.56
CA GLY A 66 -27.04 18.08 -15.34
C GLY A 66 -25.76 17.40 -14.85
N VAL A 67 -25.20 16.42 -15.57
CA VAL A 67 -23.93 15.77 -15.17
C VAL A 67 -22.90 15.79 -16.30
N SER A 68 -21.81 16.53 -16.09
CA SER A 68 -20.70 16.60 -17.04
C SER A 68 -19.84 15.32 -17.03
N LYS A 69 -19.16 15.05 -18.14
CA LYS A 69 -18.17 13.96 -18.25
C LYS A 69 -17.06 14.07 -17.21
N GLU A 70 -16.63 15.30 -16.92
CA GLU A 70 -15.61 15.55 -15.90
C GLU A 70 -16.10 15.14 -14.50
N THR A 71 -17.36 15.42 -14.16
CA THR A 71 -17.96 14.99 -12.90
C THR A 71 -18.04 13.48 -12.80
N VAL A 72 -18.43 12.79 -13.89
CA VAL A 72 -18.41 11.32 -13.95
C VAL A 72 -17.00 10.79 -13.74
N MET A 73 -16.00 11.36 -14.42
CA MET A 73 -14.60 10.97 -14.29
C MET A 73 -14.10 11.11 -12.85
N LYS A 74 -14.35 12.25 -12.20
CA LYS A 74 -13.97 12.49 -10.80
C LYS A 74 -14.67 11.51 -9.85
N SER A 75 -15.96 11.24 -10.07
CA SER A 75 -16.74 10.28 -9.28
C SER A 75 -16.17 8.87 -9.40
N TRP A 76 -15.88 8.41 -10.63
CA TRP A 76 -15.32 7.08 -10.88
C TRP A 76 -13.92 6.91 -10.29
N GLN A 77 -13.07 7.94 -10.41
CA GLN A 77 -11.76 7.95 -9.76
C GLN A 77 -11.89 7.84 -8.23
N ALA A 78 -12.76 8.64 -7.61
CA ALA A 78 -12.96 8.59 -6.16
C ALA A 78 -13.47 7.22 -5.68
N LYS A 79 -14.41 6.61 -6.40
CA LYS A 79 -14.89 5.26 -6.09
C LYS A 79 -13.79 4.21 -6.25
N PHE A 80 -12.99 4.30 -7.31
CA PHE A 80 -11.86 3.40 -7.52
C PHE A 80 -10.82 3.53 -6.40
N GLU A 81 -10.55 4.75 -5.93
CA GLU A 81 -9.67 4.96 -4.77
C GLU A 81 -10.17 4.25 -3.52
N CYS A 82 -11.47 4.29 -3.25
CA CYS A 82 -12.08 3.54 -2.15
C CYS A 82 -11.93 2.02 -2.32
N ILE A 83 -12.13 1.51 -3.54
CA ILE A 83 -11.91 0.08 -3.85
C ILE A 83 -10.44 -0.30 -3.65
N PHE A 84 -9.53 0.50 -4.19
CA PHE A 84 -8.09 0.22 -4.24
C PHE A 84 -7.44 0.28 -2.85
N LYS A 85 -7.94 1.15 -1.96
CA LYS A 85 -7.49 1.22 -0.56
C LYS A 85 -8.08 0.11 0.31
N GLY A 86 -9.11 -0.59 -0.17
CA GLY A 86 -9.93 -1.50 0.62
C GLY A 86 -10.92 -0.74 1.50
N THR A 87 -12.20 -1.10 1.43
CA THR A 87 -13.13 -0.78 2.52
C THR A 87 -12.68 -1.59 3.74
N GLY A 88 -12.45 -0.91 4.85
CA GLY A 88 -11.80 -1.45 6.05
C GLY A 88 -12.40 -2.74 6.60
N ASP A 89 -11.55 -3.37 7.42
CA ASP A 89 -11.65 -4.65 8.14
C ASP A 89 -11.13 -5.85 7.32
N GLU A 90 -10.02 -6.53 7.67
CA GLU A 90 -9.48 -6.89 8.99
C GLU A 90 -7.93 -6.97 8.96
N ASP A 91 -7.29 -6.76 10.12
CA ASP A 91 -5.88 -7.10 10.44
C ASP A 91 -4.70 -6.19 10.07
N THR A 92 -4.92 -4.88 9.92
CA THR A 92 -3.85 -3.91 10.28
C THR A 92 -4.34 -2.94 11.32
N LYS A 93 -4.16 -3.31 12.60
CA LYS A 93 -4.21 -2.39 13.75
C LYS A 93 -3.18 -1.28 13.56
N ARG A 94 -3.60 -0.22 12.86
CA ARG A 94 -3.29 1.20 13.01
C ARG A 94 -3.59 1.86 11.66
N PRO A 95 -4.37 2.96 11.61
CA PRO A 95 -4.30 3.88 10.50
C PRO A 95 -2.92 4.52 10.54
N SER A 96 -1.93 3.88 9.92
CA SER A 96 -0.64 4.49 9.68
C SER A 96 -0.91 5.70 8.79
N LYS A 97 -0.75 6.91 9.33
CA LYS A 97 -0.74 8.18 8.56
C LYS A 97 0.20 8.12 7.33
N MET A 98 1.07 7.11 7.28
CA MET A 98 2.00 6.80 6.21
C MET A 98 1.42 6.04 5.00
N GLN A 99 0.19 5.53 5.01
CA GLN A 99 -0.35 4.93 3.77
C GLN A 99 -0.64 6.00 2.70
N GLN A 100 -0.66 7.28 3.09
CA GLN A 100 -0.65 8.43 2.19
C GLN A 100 0.74 8.78 1.64
N GLN A 101 1.85 8.27 2.19
CA GLN A 101 3.20 8.65 1.77
C GLN A 101 3.84 7.69 0.76
N THR A 102 3.35 6.45 0.63
CA THR A 102 3.76 5.55 -0.47
C THR A 102 3.43 6.11 -1.86
N PHE A 103 2.68 7.22 -1.95
CA PHE A 103 2.31 7.89 -3.19
C PHE A 103 3.37 8.82 -3.78
N ASN A 104 4.46 9.13 -3.07
CA ASN A 104 5.46 10.08 -3.55
C ASN A 104 6.86 9.44 -3.60
N SER A 105 7.13 8.65 -4.64
CA SER A 105 8.49 8.21 -4.97
C SER A 105 9.44 9.38 -5.33
N GLU A 106 8.90 10.58 -5.56
CA GLU A 106 9.65 11.82 -5.85
C GLU A 106 9.82 12.76 -4.64
N ALA A 107 9.28 12.43 -3.46
CA ALA A 107 9.46 13.27 -2.27
C ALA A 107 10.77 12.94 -1.54
N ILE A 108 11.57 13.97 -1.24
CA ILE A 108 12.67 13.84 -0.28
C ILE A 108 12.06 13.58 1.10
N LEU A 109 12.29 12.37 1.64
CA LEU A 109 11.78 11.96 2.94
C LEU A 109 12.68 12.48 4.08
N THR A 110 12.08 12.87 5.20
CA THR A 110 12.80 13.18 6.43
C THR A 110 13.38 11.91 7.06
N LYS A 111 14.35 12.06 7.97
CA LYS A 111 14.94 10.93 8.71
C LYS A 111 13.90 10.13 9.48
N GLU A 112 12.89 10.79 10.05
CA GLU A 112 11.79 10.13 10.77
C GLU A 112 10.89 9.34 9.81
N GLN A 113 10.57 9.89 8.65
CA GLN A 113 9.77 9.20 7.63
C GLN A 113 10.50 7.96 7.11
N LEU A 114 11.81 8.05 6.86
CA LEU A 114 12.62 6.90 6.46
C LEU A 114 12.65 5.84 7.56
N TYR A 115 12.84 6.24 8.83
CA TYR A 115 12.84 5.32 9.96
C TYR A 115 11.51 4.53 10.04
N ASP A 116 10.38 5.23 9.97
CA ASP A 116 9.06 4.58 10.00
C ASP A 116 8.80 3.70 8.77
N MET A 117 9.23 4.14 7.59
CA MET A 117 9.11 3.39 6.34
C MET A 117 9.90 2.07 6.41
N PHE A 118 11.15 2.10 6.86
CA PHE A 118 11.97 0.90 7.01
C PHE A 118 11.45 -0.04 8.10
N GLN A 119 10.96 0.50 9.22
CA GLN A 119 10.29 -0.31 10.24
C GLN A 119 9.12 -1.10 9.64
N GLN A 120 8.30 -0.43 8.82
CA GLN A 120 7.13 -1.04 8.18
C GLN A 120 7.53 -2.09 7.13
N ILE A 121 8.52 -1.80 6.28
CA ILE A 121 9.01 -2.74 5.27
C ILE A 121 9.54 -4.02 5.94
N LEU A 122 10.27 -3.89 7.05
CA LEU A 122 10.82 -5.03 7.78
C LEU A 122 9.76 -5.79 8.59
N GLY A 123 8.59 -5.20 8.85
CA GLY A 123 7.52 -5.84 9.62
C GLY A 123 7.86 -6.11 11.09
N ILE A 124 8.81 -5.35 11.66
CA ILE A 124 9.32 -5.55 13.03
C ILE A 124 8.75 -4.54 14.02
N LYS A 125 8.81 -4.86 15.31
CA LYS A 125 8.36 -3.96 16.38
C LYS A 125 9.27 -2.74 16.47
N LYS A 126 8.73 -1.60 16.92
CA LYS A 126 9.48 -0.34 17.05
C LYS A 126 10.78 -0.49 17.84
N PHE A 127 10.78 -1.28 18.91
CA PHE A 127 11.98 -1.51 19.71
C PHE A 127 13.03 -2.33 18.94
N GLU A 128 12.61 -3.32 18.12
CA GLU A 128 13.52 -4.15 17.33
C GLU A 128 14.19 -3.30 16.26
N HIS A 129 13.41 -2.44 15.61
CA HIS A 129 13.95 -1.48 14.64
C HIS A 129 14.94 -0.50 15.29
N GLN A 130 14.66 -0.04 16.52
CA GLN A 130 15.59 0.84 17.24
C GLN A 130 16.93 0.14 17.53
N LEU A 131 16.91 -1.15 17.86
CA LEU A 131 18.12 -1.93 18.08
C LEU A 131 18.94 -2.06 16.79
N LEU A 132 18.29 -2.39 15.67
CA LEU A 132 18.94 -2.46 14.37
C LEU A 132 19.50 -1.10 13.96
N PHE A 133 18.72 -0.04 14.11
CA PHE A 133 19.16 1.33 13.80
C PHE A 133 20.40 1.71 14.61
N ASN A 134 20.41 1.47 15.92
CA ASN A 134 21.56 1.75 16.77
C ASN A 134 22.78 0.91 16.41
N ALA A 135 22.59 -0.37 16.08
CA ALA A 135 23.69 -1.23 15.65
C ALA A 135 24.31 -0.70 14.36
N LEU A 136 23.52 -0.32 13.35
CA LEU A 136 24.01 0.21 12.07
C LEU A 136 24.78 1.53 12.18
N LEU A 137 24.78 2.19 13.34
CA LEU A 137 25.64 3.35 13.62
C LEU A 137 27.07 2.97 14.07
N LEU A 138 27.34 1.68 14.30
CA LEU A 138 28.64 1.18 14.73
C LEU A 138 29.55 0.91 13.52
N ASP A 139 30.85 1.11 13.72
CA ASP A 139 31.86 1.21 12.65
C ASP A 139 32.21 -0.13 12.00
N SER A 140 31.85 -1.26 12.62
CA SER A 140 32.15 -2.60 12.09
C SER A 140 31.02 -3.61 12.29
N ALA A 141 30.99 -4.63 11.43
CA ALA A 141 30.04 -5.73 11.52
C ALA A 141 30.20 -6.55 12.82
N ASP A 142 31.42 -6.65 13.34
CA ASP A 142 31.69 -7.36 14.60
C ASP A 142 31.11 -6.61 15.81
N GLU A 143 31.26 -5.28 15.84
CA GLU A 143 30.64 -4.43 16.87
C GLU A 143 29.11 -4.46 16.78
N GLN A 144 28.56 -4.42 15.56
CA GLN A 144 27.13 -4.59 15.31
C GLN A 144 26.62 -5.91 15.90
N ALA A 145 27.29 -7.02 15.57
CA ALA A 145 26.91 -8.34 16.07
C ALA A 145 27.04 -8.44 17.59
N ALA A 146 28.10 -7.89 18.18
CA ALA A 146 28.33 -7.89 19.62
C ALA A 146 27.25 -7.08 20.37
N ALA A 147 26.83 -5.93 19.83
CA ALA A 147 25.78 -5.10 20.42
C ALA A 147 24.42 -5.81 20.45
N ILE A 148 24.04 -6.46 19.34
CA ILE A 148 22.78 -7.21 19.26
C ILE A 148 22.79 -8.43 20.19
N ARG A 149 23.90 -9.18 20.26
CA ARG A 149 24.04 -10.32 21.19
C ARG A 149 23.88 -9.88 22.65
N ARG A 150 24.54 -8.79 23.05
CA ARG A 150 24.46 -8.26 24.42
C ARG A 150 23.02 -7.89 24.82
N GLU A 151 22.27 -7.25 23.92
CA GLU A 151 20.86 -6.92 24.16
C GLU A 151 19.98 -8.18 24.28
N LEU A 152 20.22 -9.19 23.44
CA LEU A 152 19.53 -10.47 23.50
C LEU A 152 19.81 -11.19 24.82
N ASP A 153 21.08 -11.30 25.20
CA ASP A 153 21.50 -11.94 26.46
C ASP A 153 20.88 -11.24 27.67
N GLY A 154 20.85 -9.90 27.67
CA GLY A 154 20.20 -9.11 28.72
C GLY A 154 18.70 -9.35 28.83
N ARG A 155 18.01 -9.66 27.72
CA ARG A 155 16.58 -10.02 27.73
C ARG A 155 16.35 -11.43 28.24
N VAL A 156 17.17 -12.38 27.80
CA VAL A 156 17.11 -13.78 28.27
C VAL A 156 17.33 -13.83 29.78
N ALA A 157 18.31 -13.09 30.30
CA ALA A 157 18.54 -13.01 31.73
C ALA A 157 17.31 -12.50 32.51
N ARG A 158 16.66 -11.42 32.05
CA ARG A 158 15.44 -10.89 32.67
C ARG A 158 14.27 -11.87 32.63
N VAL A 159 14.09 -12.60 31.52
CA VAL A 159 13.05 -13.64 31.42
C VAL A 159 13.32 -14.74 32.43
N ASN A 160 14.55 -15.25 32.50
CA ASN A 160 14.95 -16.29 33.45
C ASN A 160 14.80 -15.86 34.92
N GLU A 161 14.92 -14.57 35.23
CA GLU A 161 14.68 -14.04 36.58
C GLU A 161 13.18 -14.00 36.92
N MET A 162 12.32 -13.71 35.94
CA MET A 162 10.86 -13.69 36.13
C MET A 162 10.25 -15.09 36.24
N GLU A 163 10.95 -16.11 35.76
CA GLU A 163 10.53 -17.53 35.84
C GLU A 163 10.93 -18.21 37.16
N LYS A 164 11.67 -17.53 38.04
CA LYS A 164 12.06 -18.01 39.38
C LYS A 164 11.10 -17.51 40.45
#